data_AF-A0A2T0UW19-F1
#
_entry.id   AF-A0A2T0UW19-F1
#
_cell.length_a   1.000
_cell.length_b   1.000
_cell.length_c   1.000
_cell.angle_alpha   90.00
_cell.angle_beta   90.00
_cell.angle_gamma   90.00
#
_symmetry.space_group_name_H-M   'P 1'
#
loop_
_entity.id
_entity.type
_entity.pdbx_description
1 polymer ?
#
loop_
_entity_poly.entity_id
_entity_poly.type
_entity_poly.pdbx_seq_one_letter_code
_entity_poly.pdbx_strand_id
1 'polypeptide(L)'
;MSRFGPAPRIDATAVRPAYTDLPVPVRERIQRELGGAPVHVGIAGGGFTNGFAALLRSDSGAALFVKAAGPDSLHRPAYEAEARHTAALPAKVPAPRVEFAADVDGWAVTGYEAVQGVPVALPMSPETVRLLLSTWADAVEALNPPPAALRGLAVKTGRSLKAFRDVAAGAQPFPLPASLSGRRDELAALESRIDEVLSSAEIAHTDLRPDNMIVGDGRAWICDWTSPRHMAPWVDTVLLLLTAHADGHDADALFRGHPTAAEVSDEELDTVLAAMSGALLRGWRDRPASLLSPAIDDHMRWSGLAAADWLARRRGW
;
A
#
# COMPACT_ATOMS: atom_id res chain seq x y z
N MET A 1 23.23 -5.13 0.75
CA MET A 1 22.20 -5.38 1.78
C MET A 1 21.66 -4.03 2.20
N SER A 2 20.33 -3.90 2.37
CA SER A 2 19.73 -2.64 2.84
C SER A 2 20.34 -2.25 4.19
N ARG A 3 20.46 -0.95 4.45
CA ARG A 3 21.04 -0.41 5.69
C ARG A 3 20.26 -0.79 6.95
N PHE A 4 19.05 -1.33 6.79
CA PHE A 4 18.13 -1.66 7.88
C PHE A 4 17.95 -3.18 8.11
N GLY A 5 18.83 -4.01 7.55
CA GLY A 5 18.75 -5.47 7.59
C GLY A 5 18.36 -6.06 6.22
N PRO A 6 18.08 -7.37 6.14
CA PRO A 6 17.55 -7.95 4.90
C PRO A 6 16.22 -7.26 4.56
N ALA A 7 16.09 -6.78 3.32
CA ALA A 7 14.83 -6.26 2.85
C ALA A 7 13.76 -7.38 2.92
N PRO A 8 12.52 -7.07 3.33
CA PRO A 8 11.43 -8.03 3.25
C PRO A 8 11.32 -8.53 1.81
N ARG A 9 11.04 -9.83 1.63
CA ARG A 9 10.70 -10.40 0.32
C ARG A 9 9.30 -9.93 -0.06
N ILE A 10 9.17 -8.67 -0.49
CA ILE A 10 7.89 -8.02 -0.75
C ILE A 10 7.04 -8.77 -1.80
N ASP A 11 7.70 -9.54 -2.66
CA ASP A 11 7.14 -10.46 -3.67
C ASP A 11 6.62 -11.80 -3.10
N ALA A 12 6.96 -12.13 -1.86
CA ALA A 12 6.68 -13.40 -1.20
C ALA A 12 6.34 -13.21 0.30
N THR A 13 5.50 -12.23 0.60
CA THR A 13 5.01 -11.95 1.96
C THR A 13 3.71 -12.69 2.30
N ALA A 14 2.86 -12.98 1.32
CA ALA A 14 1.50 -13.46 1.58
C ALA A 14 1.44 -14.95 1.95
N VAL A 15 0.52 -15.28 2.86
CA VAL A 15 0.10 -16.66 3.14
C VAL A 15 -1.36 -16.76 2.72
N ARG A 16 -1.64 -17.46 1.62
CA ARG A 16 -2.96 -17.49 0.98
C ARG A 16 -3.47 -18.93 0.80
N PRO A 17 -4.80 -19.15 0.88
CA PRO A 17 -5.42 -20.41 0.51
C PRO A 17 -5.10 -20.81 -0.94
N ALA A 18 -5.06 -22.11 -1.22
CA ALA A 18 -5.01 -22.60 -2.59
C ALA A 18 -6.37 -22.42 -3.28
N TYR A 19 -6.38 -22.40 -4.61
CA TYR A 19 -7.63 -22.34 -5.38
C TYR A 19 -8.57 -23.51 -5.04
N THR A 20 -8.01 -24.69 -4.77
CA THR A 20 -8.77 -25.89 -4.39
C THR A 20 -9.43 -25.80 -3.03
N ASP A 21 -8.98 -24.89 -2.15
CA ASP A 21 -9.56 -24.69 -0.82
C ASP A 21 -10.81 -23.80 -0.86
N LEU A 22 -11.06 -23.14 -2.01
CA LEU A 22 -12.25 -22.34 -2.21
C LEU A 22 -13.50 -23.24 -2.30
N PRO A 23 -14.64 -22.83 -1.70
CA PRO A 23 -15.90 -23.55 -1.84
C PRO A 23 -16.30 -23.75 -3.30
N VAL A 24 -17.00 -24.85 -3.58
CA VAL A 24 -17.47 -25.19 -4.94
C VAL A 24 -18.25 -24.03 -5.58
N PRO A 25 -19.21 -23.37 -4.91
CA PRO A 25 -19.95 -22.24 -5.51
C PRO A 25 -19.06 -21.06 -5.91
N VAL A 26 -18.02 -20.78 -5.11
CA VAL A 26 -17.03 -19.73 -5.40
C VAL A 26 -16.20 -20.11 -6.63
N ARG A 27 -15.70 -21.35 -6.69
CA ARG A 27 -14.95 -21.83 -7.86
C ARG A 27 -15.81 -21.81 -9.12
N GLU A 28 -17.05 -22.26 -9.04
CA GLU A 28 -17.99 -22.21 -10.17
C GLU A 28 -18.26 -20.79 -10.65
N ARG A 29 -18.41 -19.82 -9.73
CA ARG A 29 -18.52 -18.41 -10.10
C ARG A 29 -17.29 -17.94 -10.87
N ILE A 30 -16.10 -18.21 -10.34
CA ILE A 30 -14.83 -17.84 -10.97
C ILE A 30 -14.72 -18.45 -12.38
N GLN A 31 -15.06 -19.73 -12.53
CA GLN A 31 -15.01 -20.42 -13.82
C GLN A 31 -15.96 -19.81 -14.85
N ARG A 32 -17.16 -19.38 -14.43
CA ARG A 32 -18.11 -18.69 -15.33
C ARG A 32 -17.54 -17.37 -15.84
N GLU A 33 -16.95 -16.56 -14.96
CA GLU A 33 -16.36 -15.27 -15.33
C GLU A 33 -15.08 -15.44 -16.17
N LEU A 34 -14.26 -16.45 -15.87
CA LEU A 34 -13.06 -16.77 -16.64
C LEU A 34 -13.36 -17.42 -18.01
N GLY A 35 -14.58 -17.95 -18.20
CA GLY A 35 -14.97 -18.68 -19.40
C GLY A 35 -14.54 -20.15 -19.44
N GLY A 36 -14.16 -20.73 -18.29
CA GLY A 36 -13.71 -22.12 -18.18
C GLY A 36 -13.00 -22.42 -16.86
N ALA A 37 -12.63 -23.70 -16.66
CA ALA A 37 -11.78 -24.08 -15.54
C ALA A 37 -10.36 -23.50 -15.73
N PRO A 38 -9.73 -22.92 -14.69
CA PRO A 38 -8.36 -22.45 -14.82
C PRO A 38 -7.41 -23.64 -15.03
N VAL A 39 -6.62 -23.59 -16.09
CA VAL A 39 -5.52 -24.55 -16.34
C VAL A 39 -4.21 -24.09 -15.70
N HIS A 40 -4.12 -22.81 -15.33
CA HIS A 40 -3.01 -22.25 -14.58
C HIS A 40 -3.54 -21.39 -13.42
N VAL A 41 -2.96 -21.60 -12.25
CA VAL A 41 -3.24 -20.84 -11.01
C VAL A 41 -1.92 -20.34 -10.44
N GLY A 42 -1.65 -19.05 -10.60
CA GLY A 42 -0.50 -18.38 -9.98
C GLY A 42 -0.93 -17.64 -8.72
N ILE A 43 -0.72 -18.22 -7.54
CA ILE A 43 -1.02 -17.55 -6.26
C ILE A 43 -0.15 -16.29 -6.13
N ALA A 44 -0.78 -15.17 -5.77
CA ALA A 44 -0.06 -13.92 -5.55
C ALA A 44 0.81 -14.01 -4.29
N GLY A 45 2.12 -13.91 -4.46
CA GLY A 45 3.08 -13.95 -3.35
C GLY A 45 3.17 -12.66 -2.55
N GLY A 46 2.78 -11.52 -3.11
CA GLY A 46 2.83 -10.21 -2.44
C GLY A 46 1.59 -9.88 -1.60
N GLY A 47 1.75 -8.95 -0.66
CA GLY A 47 0.70 -8.41 0.21
C GLY A 47 0.59 -9.10 1.57
N PHE A 48 -0.15 -8.48 2.48
CA PHE A 48 -0.22 -8.89 3.89
C PHE A 48 -1.57 -9.47 4.31
N THR A 49 -2.55 -9.53 3.41
CA THR A 49 -3.85 -10.17 3.66
C THR A 49 -3.74 -11.68 3.43
N ASN A 50 -4.53 -12.45 4.17
CA ASN A 50 -4.58 -13.91 4.05
C ASN A 50 -5.80 -14.42 3.25
N GLY A 51 -6.50 -13.52 2.55
CA GLY A 51 -7.50 -13.90 1.55
C GLY A 51 -6.88 -14.55 0.32
N PHE A 52 -7.68 -15.30 -0.43
CA PHE A 52 -7.27 -15.82 -1.72
C PHE A 52 -6.99 -14.65 -2.67
N ALA A 53 -5.88 -14.71 -3.39
CA ALA A 53 -5.53 -13.79 -4.46
C ALA A 53 -4.65 -14.52 -5.47
N ALA A 54 -5.07 -14.60 -6.73
CA ALA A 54 -4.35 -15.37 -7.75
C ALA A 54 -4.58 -14.85 -9.16
N LEU A 55 -3.56 -14.96 -10.00
CA LEU A 55 -3.69 -14.87 -11.45
C LEU A 55 -4.15 -16.23 -12.00
N LEU A 56 -5.31 -16.24 -12.64
CA LEU A 56 -5.93 -17.42 -13.23
C LEU A 56 -5.86 -17.33 -14.75
N ARG A 57 -5.61 -18.46 -15.43
CA ARG A 57 -5.70 -18.55 -16.89
C ARG A 57 -6.49 -19.79 -17.32
N SER A 58 -7.41 -19.63 -18.26
CA SER A 58 -8.14 -20.74 -18.90
C SER A 58 -7.31 -21.40 -20.01
N ASP A 59 -7.81 -22.52 -20.52
CA ASP A 59 -7.29 -23.19 -21.72
C ASP A 59 -7.38 -22.33 -22.99
N SER A 60 -8.41 -21.49 -23.08
CA SER A 60 -8.61 -20.53 -24.17
C SER A 60 -7.66 -19.33 -24.13
N GLY A 61 -6.88 -19.19 -23.06
CA GLY A 61 -5.94 -18.07 -22.85
C GLY A 61 -6.56 -16.85 -22.17
N ALA A 62 -7.86 -16.87 -21.84
CA ALA A 62 -8.48 -15.83 -21.01
C ALA A 62 -7.82 -15.81 -19.62
N ALA A 63 -7.70 -14.63 -19.03
CA ALA A 63 -6.98 -14.44 -17.78
C ALA A 63 -7.66 -13.40 -16.88
N LEU A 64 -7.69 -13.68 -15.58
CA LEU A 64 -8.24 -12.80 -14.55
C LEU A 64 -7.35 -12.85 -13.32
N PHE A 65 -7.14 -11.69 -12.68
CA PHE A 65 -6.64 -11.66 -11.32
C PHE A 65 -7.84 -11.69 -10.37
N VAL A 66 -7.94 -12.71 -9.53
CA VAL A 66 -9.10 -12.92 -8.66
C VAL A 66 -8.70 -12.81 -7.19
N LYS A 67 -9.45 -12.02 -6.42
CA LYS A 67 -9.40 -11.99 -4.96
C LYS A 67 -10.68 -12.61 -4.38
N ALA A 68 -10.56 -13.40 -3.32
CA ALA A 68 -11.72 -13.96 -2.63
C ALA A 68 -11.51 -14.06 -1.12
N ALA A 69 -12.54 -13.70 -0.35
CA ALA A 69 -12.55 -13.74 1.11
C ALA A 69 -13.89 -14.24 1.65
N GLY A 70 -13.83 -15.24 2.54
CA GLY A 70 -15.01 -15.86 3.13
C GLY A 70 -15.71 -14.99 4.18
N PRO A 71 -16.87 -15.45 4.67
CA PRO A 71 -17.73 -14.67 5.58
C PRO A 71 -17.06 -14.34 6.92
N ASP A 72 -16.20 -15.22 7.43
CA ASP A 72 -15.48 -15.00 8.69
C ASP A 72 -14.16 -14.20 8.49
N SER A 73 -13.84 -13.82 7.26
CA SER A 73 -12.63 -13.07 6.97
C SER A 73 -12.80 -11.58 7.26
N LEU A 74 -11.93 -11.06 8.12
CA LEU A 74 -11.81 -9.62 8.37
C LEU A 74 -11.36 -8.81 7.13
N HIS A 75 -10.91 -9.48 6.06
CA HIS A 75 -10.56 -8.84 4.78
C HIS A 75 -11.72 -8.70 3.82
N ARG A 76 -12.85 -9.38 4.07
CA ARG A 76 -14.02 -9.33 3.18
C ARG A 76 -14.46 -7.87 2.89
N PRO A 77 -14.64 -6.99 3.89
CA PRO A 77 -14.99 -5.60 3.63
C PRO A 77 -13.93 -4.84 2.82
N ALA A 78 -12.64 -5.21 2.96
CA ALA A 78 -11.55 -4.58 2.22
C ALA A 78 -11.59 -4.95 0.73
N TYR A 79 -11.87 -6.20 0.38
CA TYR A 79 -11.99 -6.64 -1.02
C TYR A 79 -13.23 -6.04 -1.70
N GLU A 80 -14.36 -5.97 -0.99
CA GLU A 80 -15.56 -5.27 -1.46
C GLU A 80 -15.31 -3.78 -1.66
N ALA A 81 -14.57 -3.14 -0.74
CA ALA A 81 -14.20 -1.73 -0.86
C ALA A 81 -13.27 -1.49 -2.05
N GLU A 82 -12.24 -2.30 -2.22
CA GLU A 82 -11.32 -2.22 -3.34
C GLU A 82 -12.04 -2.29 -4.68
N ALA A 83 -12.92 -3.29 -4.89
CA ALA A 83 -13.66 -3.39 -6.15
C ALA A 83 -14.52 -2.14 -6.41
N ARG A 84 -15.18 -1.59 -5.38
CA ARG A 84 -15.96 -0.35 -5.51
C ARG A 84 -15.09 0.85 -5.86
N HIS A 85 -13.95 1.02 -5.20
CA HIS A 85 -13.05 2.14 -5.45
C HIS A 85 -12.39 2.04 -6.82
N THR A 86 -11.86 0.87 -7.17
CA THR A 86 -11.22 0.64 -8.47
C THR A 86 -12.21 0.87 -9.62
N ALA A 87 -13.47 0.42 -9.49
CA ALA A 87 -14.51 0.68 -10.48
C ALA A 87 -14.86 2.17 -10.64
N ALA A 88 -14.62 2.98 -9.60
CA ALA A 88 -14.86 4.42 -9.61
C ALA A 88 -13.64 5.24 -10.10
N LEU A 89 -12.49 4.60 -10.37
CA LEU A 89 -11.31 5.28 -10.90
C LEU A 89 -11.53 5.73 -12.36
N PRO A 90 -11.08 6.94 -12.73
CA PRO A 90 -11.01 7.35 -14.12
C PRO A 90 -10.20 6.37 -14.98
N ALA A 91 -10.58 6.24 -16.25
CA ALA A 91 -9.87 5.38 -17.21
C ALA A 91 -8.39 5.78 -17.42
N LYS A 92 -8.03 7.02 -17.10
CA LYS A 92 -6.65 7.52 -17.17
C LYS A 92 -5.79 7.11 -15.97
N VAL A 93 -6.38 6.75 -14.83
CA VAL A 93 -5.61 6.23 -13.70
C VAL A 93 -5.01 4.88 -14.11
N PRO A 94 -3.69 4.67 -14.04
CA PRO A 94 -3.04 3.44 -14.44
C PRO A 94 -3.28 2.34 -13.38
N ALA A 95 -4.46 1.73 -13.41
CA ALA A 95 -4.87 0.67 -12.50
C ALA A 95 -5.56 -0.47 -13.28
N PRO A 96 -5.43 -1.73 -12.85
CA PRO A 96 -6.18 -2.83 -13.44
C PRO A 96 -7.68 -2.60 -13.29
N ARG A 97 -8.46 -2.87 -14.34
CA ARG A 97 -9.93 -2.67 -14.28
C ARG A 97 -10.62 -3.79 -13.53
N VAL A 98 -11.74 -3.46 -12.89
CA VAL A 98 -12.63 -4.46 -12.28
C VAL A 98 -13.45 -5.10 -13.40
N GLU A 99 -13.32 -6.41 -13.56
CA GLU A 99 -14.07 -7.19 -14.53
C GLU A 99 -15.38 -7.70 -13.91
N PHE A 100 -15.33 -8.10 -12.63
CA PHE A 100 -16.53 -8.48 -11.90
C PHE A 100 -16.37 -8.31 -10.38
N ALA A 101 -17.49 -8.18 -9.68
CA ALA A 101 -17.58 -8.28 -8.23
C ALA A 101 -18.84 -9.05 -7.85
N ALA A 102 -18.75 -9.93 -6.86
CA ALA A 102 -19.81 -10.85 -6.49
C ALA A 102 -19.80 -11.16 -4.99
N ASP A 103 -20.99 -11.32 -4.42
CA ASP A 103 -21.21 -12.11 -3.21
C ASP A 103 -21.66 -13.52 -3.63
N VAL A 104 -20.99 -14.55 -3.12
CA VAL A 104 -21.31 -15.96 -3.37
C VAL A 104 -21.33 -16.69 -2.03
N ASP A 105 -22.50 -17.01 -1.51
CA ASP A 105 -22.68 -17.69 -0.21
C ASP A 105 -21.90 -17.00 0.92
N GLY A 106 -21.92 -15.66 0.95
CA GLY A 106 -21.22 -14.86 1.95
C GLY A 106 -19.72 -14.68 1.70
N TRP A 107 -19.21 -15.14 0.55
CA TRP A 107 -17.86 -14.81 0.08
C TRP A 107 -17.88 -13.58 -0.81
N ALA A 108 -17.01 -12.62 -0.55
CA ALA A 108 -16.68 -11.61 -1.54
C ALA A 108 -15.71 -12.22 -2.57
N VAL A 109 -16.07 -12.13 -3.86
CA VAL A 109 -15.27 -12.61 -4.98
C VAL A 109 -15.15 -11.47 -6.00
N THR A 110 -13.94 -10.97 -6.21
CA THR A 110 -13.67 -9.84 -7.11
C THR A 110 -12.65 -10.25 -8.15
N GLY A 111 -12.90 -9.87 -9.41
CA GLY A 111 -12.03 -10.13 -10.55
C GLY A 111 -11.56 -8.85 -11.19
N TYR A 112 -10.29 -8.83 -11.54
CA TYR A 112 -9.61 -7.70 -12.15
C TYR A 112 -8.92 -8.13 -13.44
N GLU A 113 -8.71 -7.16 -14.32
CA GLU A 113 -7.88 -7.27 -15.52
C GLU A 113 -6.54 -7.93 -15.19
N ALA A 114 -6.21 -8.98 -15.94
CA ALA A 114 -4.90 -9.62 -15.87
C ALA A 114 -3.86 -8.80 -16.65
N VAL A 115 -3.24 -7.84 -15.97
CA VAL A 115 -2.19 -7.00 -16.56
C VAL A 115 -0.93 -7.80 -16.90
N GLN A 116 -0.25 -7.41 -17.99
CA GLN A 116 1.00 -8.03 -18.42
C GLN A 116 2.17 -7.36 -17.71
N GLY A 117 2.55 -7.89 -16.55
CA GLY A 117 3.69 -7.39 -15.80
C GLY A 117 4.07 -8.32 -14.66
N VAL A 118 5.08 -7.90 -13.91
CA VAL A 118 5.62 -8.61 -12.75
C VAL A 118 5.60 -7.70 -11.51
N PRO A 119 5.53 -8.27 -10.30
CA PRO A 119 5.74 -7.49 -9.08
C PRO A 119 7.09 -6.78 -9.09
N VAL A 120 7.15 -5.61 -8.44
CA VAL A 120 8.43 -4.90 -8.26
C VAL A 120 9.39 -5.75 -7.44
N ALA A 121 10.62 -5.91 -7.95
CA ALA A 121 11.70 -6.59 -7.25
C ALA A 121 12.59 -5.59 -6.50
N LEU A 122 13.12 -6.00 -5.34
CA LEU A 122 14.10 -5.23 -4.56
C LEU A 122 15.52 -5.82 -4.70
N PRO A 123 16.57 -4.98 -4.70
CA PRO A 123 16.52 -3.52 -4.71
C PRO A 123 16.02 -2.98 -6.07
N MET A 124 15.28 -1.87 -6.04
CA MET A 124 14.76 -1.23 -7.25
C MET A 124 15.87 -0.57 -8.06
N SER A 125 15.85 -0.72 -9.38
CA SER A 125 16.71 0.06 -10.27
C SER A 125 16.26 1.53 -10.32
N PRO A 126 17.16 2.48 -10.67
CA PRO A 126 16.77 3.88 -10.90
C PRO A 126 15.63 4.04 -11.92
N GLU A 127 15.58 3.17 -12.94
CA GLU A 127 14.52 3.15 -13.95
C GLU A 127 13.19 2.75 -13.37
N THR A 128 13.19 1.74 -12.50
CA THR A 128 11.99 1.30 -11.79
C THR A 128 11.47 2.42 -10.91
N VAL A 129 12.32 3.04 -10.08
CA VAL A 129 11.93 4.16 -9.20
C VAL A 129 11.29 5.29 -10.01
N ARG A 130 11.91 5.71 -11.11
CA ARG A 130 11.39 6.77 -11.99
C ARG A 130 10.03 6.40 -12.59
N LEU A 131 9.87 5.14 -13.03
CA LEU A 131 8.63 4.65 -13.60
C LEU A 131 7.50 4.64 -12.57
N LEU A 132 7.75 4.19 -11.34
CA LEU A 132 6.73 4.18 -10.28
C LEU A 132 6.30 5.61 -9.91
N LEU A 133 7.27 6.53 -9.77
CA LEU A 133 7.00 7.94 -9.49
C LEU A 133 6.21 8.61 -10.62
N SER A 134 6.61 8.44 -11.89
CA SER A 134 5.86 9.02 -13.01
C SER A 134 4.44 8.46 -13.11
N THR A 135 4.28 7.15 -12.86
CA THR A 135 2.96 6.49 -12.84
C THR A 135 2.07 7.09 -11.74
N TRP A 136 2.65 7.41 -10.58
CA TRP A 136 1.90 8.10 -9.52
C TRP A 136 1.53 9.53 -9.90
N ALA A 137 2.44 10.29 -10.52
CA ALA A 137 2.14 11.62 -11.02
C ALA A 137 0.97 11.61 -12.02
N ASP A 138 0.98 10.69 -12.98
CA ASP A 138 -0.10 10.50 -13.96
C ASP A 138 -1.45 10.15 -13.28
N ALA A 139 -1.40 9.32 -12.23
CA ALA A 139 -2.58 8.96 -11.45
C ALA A 139 -3.15 10.17 -10.70
N VAL A 140 -2.29 10.98 -10.07
CA VAL A 140 -2.71 12.19 -9.35
C VAL A 140 -3.32 13.21 -10.30
N GLU A 141 -2.73 13.42 -11.48
CA GLU A 141 -3.31 14.29 -12.51
C GLU A 141 -4.70 13.78 -12.92
N ALA A 142 -4.85 12.47 -13.16
CA ALA A 142 -6.13 11.88 -13.53
C ALA A 142 -7.20 11.93 -12.43
N LEU A 143 -6.78 12.01 -11.16
CA LEU A 143 -7.65 12.12 -9.99
C LEU A 143 -8.01 13.56 -9.63
N ASN A 144 -7.45 14.57 -10.31
CA ASN A 144 -7.69 15.98 -10.02
C ASN A 144 -8.54 16.66 -11.12
N PRO A 145 -9.75 17.17 -10.81
CA PRO A 145 -10.42 17.16 -9.50
C PRO A 145 -10.96 15.77 -9.13
N PRO A 146 -11.15 15.48 -7.83
CA PRO A 146 -11.67 14.21 -7.35
C PRO A 146 -12.95 13.77 -8.10
N PRO A 147 -12.96 12.55 -8.68
CA PRO A 147 -14.14 11.99 -9.33
C PRO A 147 -15.34 11.97 -8.39
N ALA A 148 -16.53 12.29 -8.88
CA ALA A 148 -17.73 12.39 -8.05
C ALA A 148 -17.99 11.12 -7.22
N ALA A 149 -17.75 9.95 -7.81
CA ALA A 149 -17.88 8.65 -7.15
C ALA A 149 -16.88 8.42 -5.99
N LEU A 150 -15.77 9.17 -5.96
CA LEU A 150 -14.73 9.11 -4.92
C LEU A 150 -14.81 10.30 -3.95
N ARG A 151 -15.67 11.31 -4.19
CA ARG A 151 -15.83 12.45 -3.25
C ARG A 151 -16.46 12.06 -1.91
N GLY A 152 -17.20 10.95 -1.89
CA GLY A 152 -17.81 10.41 -0.67
C GLY A 152 -16.82 9.67 0.24
N LEU A 153 -15.53 9.63 -0.11
CA LEU A 153 -14.47 8.96 0.66
C LEU A 153 -14.15 9.75 1.94
N ALA A 154 -15.07 9.75 2.90
CA ALA A 154 -14.79 10.18 4.26
C ALA A 154 -14.59 8.93 5.13
N VAL A 155 -13.34 8.51 5.29
CA VAL A 155 -13.01 7.43 6.23
C VAL A 155 -12.00 7.97 7.24
N LYS A 156 -12.43 8.08 8.51
CA LYS A 156 -11.51 8.09 9.64
C LYS A 156 -10.95 6.67 9.78
N THR A 157 -9.64 6.49 9.71
CA THR A 157 -9.01 5.21 10.08
C THR A 157 -8.53 5.20 11.52
N GLY A 158 -8.39 3.99 12.05
CA GLY A 158 -7.88 3.70 13.39
C GLY A 158 -6.35 3.57 13.51
N ARG A 159 -5.55 3.88 12.48
CA ARG A 159 -4.08 3.91 12.61
C ARG A 159 -3.64 5.30 13.04
N SER A 160 -3.30 5.43 14.33
CA SER A 160 -2.73 6.65 14.89
C SER A 160 -1.38 6.95 14.22
N LEU A 161 -1.30 8.10 13.54
CA LEU A 161 -0.06 8.74 13.09
C LEU A 161 0.51 9.68 14.17
N LYS A 162 0.13 9.44 15.43
CA LYS A 162 0.48 10.25 16.60
C LYS A 162 1.16 9.40 17.67
N ALA A 163 1.95 8.40 17.25
CA ALA A 163 2.51 7.40 18.15
C ALA A 163 3.46 8.00 19.19
N PHE A 164 4.22 9.04 18.85
CA PHE A 164 5.07 9.75 19.81
C PHE A 164 4.25 10.60 20.78
N ARG A 165 3.20 11.28 20.31
CA ARG A 165 2.26 12.00 21.17
C ARG A 165 1.52 11.08 22.11
N ASP A 166 1.09 9.91 21.64
CA ASP A 166 0.43 8.90 22.47
C ASP A 166 1.38 8.47 23.60
N VAL A 167 2.67 8.25 23.31
CA VAL A 167 3.69 7.95 24.33
C VAL A 167 3.90 9.11 25.29
N ALA A 168 3.96 10.36 24.81
CA ALA A 168 4.07 11.55 25.66
C ALA A 168 2.83 11.71 26.58
N ALA A 169 1.67 11.22 26.15
CA ALA A 169 0.43 11.17 26.92
C ALA A 169 0.33 9.94 27.85
N GLY A 170 1.37 9.10 27.94
CA GLY A 170 1.44 7.97 28.86
C GLY A 170 1.20 6.59 28.23
N ALA A 171 1.08 6.49 26.90
CA ALA A 171 1.05 5.19 26.24
C ALA A 171 2.40 4.44 26.37
N GLN A 172 2.36 3.12 26.23
CA GLN A 172 3.55 2.29 26.34
C GLN A 172 4.61 2.68 25.28
N PRO A 173 5.87 2.94 25.67
CA PRO A 173 6.92 3.24 24.72
C PRO A 173 7.27 2.05 23.83
N PHE A 174 7.84 2.36 22.67
CA PHE A 174 8.39 1.40 21.72
C PHE A 174 9.87 1.71 21.44
N PRO A 175 10.69 0.70 21.05
CA PRO A 175 12.10 0.90 20.77
C PRO A 175 12.32 1.90 19.62
N LEU A 176 13.35 2.74 19.76
CA LEU A 176 13.77 3.70 18.72
C LEU A 176 15.18 3.36 18.24
N PRO A 177 15.51 3.66 16.97
CA PRO A 177 16.90 3.59 16.52
C PRO A 177 17.76 4.63 17.23
N ALA A 178 19.07 4.41 17.24
CA ALA A 178 20.03 5.26 17.94
C ALA A 178 19.95 6.74 17.52
N SER A 179 19.72 7.01 16.23
CA SER A 179 19.57 8.38 15.68
C SER A 179 18.40 9.16 16.27
N LEU A 180 17.37 8.48 16.76
CA LEU A 180 16.19 9.09 17.37
C LEU A 180 16.19 8.98 18.91
N SER A 181 17.25 8.42 19.50
CA SER A 181 17.35 8.25 20.94
C SER A 181 17.34 9.62 21.65
N GLY A 182 16.50 9.75 22.68
CA GLY A 182 16.35 11.01 23.43
C GLY A 182 15.50 12.09 22.75
N ARG A 183 14.97 11.84 21.54
CA ARG A 183 14.24 12.86 20.74
C ARG A 183 12.72 12.72 20.78
N ARG A 184 12.16 12.00 21.76
CA ARG A 184 10.70 11.72 21.82
C ARG A 184 9.86 12.99 21.85
N ASP A 185 10.29 14.01 22.60
CA ASP A 185 9.55 15.27 22.71
C ASP A 185 9.60 16.06 21.40
N GLU A 186 10.76 16.10 20.72
CA GLU A 186 10.92 16.70 19.39
C GLU A 186 10.02 15.99 18.36
N LEU A 187 9.99 14.66 18.38
CA LEU A 187 9.14 13.85 17.49
C LEU A 187 7.65 14.06 17.77
N ALA A 188 7.25 14.16 19.04
CA ALA A 188 5.87 14.46 19.44
C ALA A 188 5.44 15.89 19.08
N ALA A 189 6.38 16.84 19.06
CA ALA A 189 6.17 18.19 18.59
C ALA A 189 5.94 18.23 17.06
N LEU A 190 6.73 17.49 16.28
CA LEU A 190 6.49 17.31 14.84
C LEU A 190 5.11 16.71 14.56
N GLU A 191 4.78 15.58 15.20
CA GLU A 191 3.47 14.91 15.07
C GLU A 191 2.27 15.80 15.48
N SER A 192 2.48 16.91 16.19
CA SER A 192 1.39 17.79 16.60
C SER A 192 0.64 18.41 15.41
N ARG A 193 1.33 18.56 14.27
CA ARG A 193 0.81 19.17 13.05
C ARG A 193 0.29 18.16 12.02
N ILE A 194 0.42 16.85 12.28
CA ILE A 194 0.15 15.84 11.24
C ILE A 194 -1.25 15.92 10.63
N ASP A 195 -2.29 16.29 11.39
CA ASP A 195 -3.66 16.36 10.84
C ASP A 195 -3.81 17.54 9.87
N GLU A 196 -3.15 18.67 10.16
CA GLU A 196 -3.09 19.84 9.26
C GLU A 196 -2.34 19.47 7.98
N VAL A 197 -1.18 18.83 8.13
CA VAL A 197 -0.27 18.45 7.02
C VAL A 197 -0.92 17.44 6.06
N LEU A 198 -1.72 16.51 6.58
CA LEU A 198 -2.40 15.51 5.75
C LEU A 198 -3.67 16.04 5.09
N SER A 199 -4.26 17.12 5.60
CA SER A 199 -5.57 17.61 5.16
C SER A 199 -5.50 18.15 3.74
N SER A 200 -6.19 17.49 2.81
CA SER A 200 -6.38 17.95 1.44
C SER A 200 -7.74 17.52 0.90
N ALA A 201 -8.28 18.30 -0.04
CA ALA A 201 -9.46 17.91 -0.80
C ALA A 201 -9.13 16.88 -1.91
N GLU A 202 -7.86 16.70 -2.25
CA GLU A 202 -7.38 15.74 -3.24
C GLU A 202 -7.49 14.29 -2.75
N ILE A 203 -7.30 13.32 -3.66
CA ILE A 203 -7.38 11.90 -3.33
C ILE A 203 -5.97 11.28 -3.35
N ALA A 204 -5.63 10.63 -2.25
CA ALA A 204 -4.46 9.78 -2.10
C ALA A 204 -4.86 8.30 -2.13
N HIS A 205 -3.94 7.43 -2.56
CA HIS A 205 -4.02 5.98 -2.43
C HIS A 205 -3.92 5.54 -0.96
N THR A 206 -3.07 6.20 -0.18
CA THR A 206 -2.76 6.00 1.27
C THR A 206 -2.03 4.70 1.62
N ASP A 207 -1.57 3.98 0.60
CA ASP A 207 -0.88 2.71 0.75
C ASP A 207 0.04 2.41 -0.45
N LEU A 208 0.58 3.48 -1.06
CA LEU A 208 1.38 3.36 -2.29
C LEU A 208 2.78 2.81 -1.99
N ARG A 209 2.87 1.49 -1.85
CA ARG A 209 4.12 0.75 -1.72
C ARG A 209 4.49 0.07 -3.03
N PRO A 210 5.77 -0.23 -3.28
CA PRO A 210 6.17 -0.96 -4.49
C PRO A 210 5.50 -2.33 -4.67
N ASP A 211 5.14 -3.04 -3.60
CA ASP A 211 4.39 -4.31 -3.68
C ASP A 211 2.94 -4.15 -4.15
N ASN A 212 2.38 -2.94 -4.03
CA ASN A 212 1.08 -2.58 -4.59
C ASN A 212 1.20 -2.06 -6.04
N MET A 213 2.36 -2.24 -6.69
CA MET A 213 2.56 -1.89 -8.09
C MET A 213 3.07 -3.08 -8.90
N ILE A 214 2.59 -3.16 -10.14
CA ILE A 214 3.04 -4.13 -11.14
C ILE A 214 3.75 -3.38 -12.26
N VAL A 215 4.87 -3.89 -12.76
CA VAL A 215 5.65 -3.27 -13.84
C VAL A 215 5.73 -4.20 -15.05
N GLY A 216 5.59 -3.65 -16.26
CA GLY A 216 5.63 -4.43 -17.50
C GLY A 216 5.58 -3.53 -18.73
N ASP A 217 6.34 -3.89 -19.77
CA ASP A 217 6.36 -3.19 -21.06
C ASP A 217 6.54 -1.66 -20.95
N GLY A 218 7.39 -1.22 -20.02
CA GLY A 218 7.68 0.20 -19.77
C GLY A 218 6.55 0.97 -19.09
N ARG A 219 5.56 0.28 -18.53
CA ARG A 219 4.43 0.83 -17.79
C ARG A 219 4.39 0.26 -16.37
N ALA A 220 3.65 0.94 -15.49
CA ALA A 220 3.28 0.38 -14.20
C ALA A 220 1.78 0.53 -13.95
N TRP A 221 1.25 -0.36 -13.11
CA TRP A 221 -0.14 -0.34 -12.66
C TRP A 221 -0.20 -0.25 -11.14
N ILE A 222 -1.00 0.68 -10.63
CA ILE A 222 -1.29 0.88 -9.21
C ILE A 222 -2.45 -0.04 -8.84
N CYS A 223 -2.16 -0.99 -7.96
CA CYS A 223 -3.10 -1.98 -7.46
C CYS A 223 -3.52 -1.65 -6.02
N ASP A 224 -4.49 -2.40 -5.49
CA ASP A 224 -4.87 -2.36 -4.07
C ASP A 224 -5.48 -1.04 -3.57
N TRP A 225 -6.44 -0.50 -4.34
CA TRP A 225 -7.25 0.68 -4.00
C TRP A 225 -8.28 0.41 -2.88
N THR A 226 -7.89 -0.30 -1.83
CA THR A 226 -8.77 -0.70 -0.71
C THR A 226 -9.23 0.50 0.11
N SER A 227 -8.40 1.55 0.21
CA SER A 227 -8.57 2.60 1.21
C SER A 227 -8.21 4.04 0.75
N PRO A 228 -8.48 4.47 -0.50
CA PRO A 228 -8.23 5.86 -0.89
C PRO A 228 -8.93 6.88 0.02
N ARG A 229 -8.33 8.05 0.19
CA ARG A 229 -8.82 9.10 1.12
C ARG A 229 -8.61 10.49 0.58
N HIS A 230 -9.39 11.42 1.14
CA HIS A 230 -9.04 12.82 1.17
C HIS A 230 -7.77 13.05 1.99
N MET A 231 -6.65 13.19 1.28
CA MET A 231 -5.31 13.36 1.83
C MET A 231 -4.37 13.91 0.76
N ALA A 232 -3.35 14.66 1.17
CA ALA A 232 -2.37 15.21 0.25
C ALA A 232 -1.61 14.08 -0.51
N PRO A 233 -1.63 14.03 -1.86
CA PRO A 233 -1.05 12.93 -2.64
C PRO A 233 0.46 12.76 -2.50
N TRP A 234 1.17 13.80 -2.07
CA TRP A 234 2.61 13.70 -1.80
C TRP A 234 2.94 12.76 -0.64
N VAL A 235 1.97 12.45 0.23
CA VAL A 235 2.14 11.47 1.31
C VAL A 235 2.38 10.07 0.74
N ASP A 236 1.70 9.71 -0.36
CA ASP A 236 1.97 8.46 -1.07
C ASP A 236 3.33 8.48 -1.78
N THR A 237 3.77 9.64 -2.25
CA THR A 237 5.15 9.80 -2.76
C THR A 237 6.17 9.48 -1.66
N VAL A 238 5.94 9.93 -0.42
CA VAL A 238 6.78 9.56 0.72
C VAL A 238 6.74 8.06 1.00
N LEU A 239 5.55 7.44 1.02
CA LEU A 239 5.39 5.99 1.26
C LEU A 239 6.20 5.15 0.26
N LEU A 240 6.13 5.50 -1.03
CA LEU A 240 6.92 4.85 -2.08
C LEU A 240 8.42 5.05 -1.85
N LEU A 241 8.82 6.29 -1.55
CA LEU A 241 10.21 6.66 -1.36
C LEU A 241 10.84 6.08 -0.09
N LEU A 242 10.07 5.61 0.90
CA LEU A 242 10.63 4.86 2.03
C LEU A 242 11.41 3.63 1.56
N THR A 243 10.87 2.91 0.57
CA THR A 243 11.53 1.72 0.00
C THR A 243 12.74 2.14 -0.82
N ALA A 244 12.62 3.20 -1.64
CA ALA A 244 13.75 3.72 -2.42
C ALA A 244 14.91 4.21 -1.54
N HIS A 245 14.60 4.92 -0.45
CA HIS A 245 15.58 5.36 0.56
C HIS A 245 16.32 4.16 1.15
N ALA A 246 15.59 3.10 1.50
CA ALA A 246 16.16 1.89 2.07
C ALA A 246 17.00 1.06 1.10
N ASP A 247 16.75 1.19 -0.21
CA ASP A 247 17.60 0.67 -1.29
C ASP A 247 18.83 1.53 -1.56
N GLY A 248 18.89 2.74 -0.98
CA GLY A 248 20.02 3.66 -1.07
C GLY A 248 19.88 4.76 -2.13
N HIS A 249 18.69 4.96 -2.69
CA HIS A 249 18.39 6.09 -3.57
C HIS A 249 18.32 7.39 -2.77
N ASP A 250 18.60 8.52 -3.44
CA ASP A 250 18.44 9.86 -2.86
C ASP A 250 16.96 10.25 -2.81
N ALA A 251 16.27 9.76 -1.79
CA ALA A 251 14.83 10.00 -1.60
C ALA A 251 14.50 11.48 -1.44
N ASP A 252 15.42 12.29 -0.91
CA ASP A 252 15.22 13.73 -0.75
C ASP A 252 15.16 14.43 -2.11
N ALA A 253 16.18 14.19 -2.95
CA ALA A 253 16.20 14.73 -4.31
C ALA A 253 15.03 14.23 -5.16
N LEU A 254 14.68 12.94 -5.04
CA LEU A 254 13.52 12.36 -5.75
C LEU A 254 12.20 12.98 -5.30
N PHE A 255 12.02 13.19 -4.00
CA PHE A 255 10.83 13.85 -3.44
C PHE A 255 10.74 15.29 -3.97
N ARG A 256 11.83 16.06 -3.86
CA ARG A 256 11.89 17.46 -4.30
C ARG A 256 11.67 17.64 -5.81
N GLY A 257 12.05 16.64 -6.61
CA GLY A 257 11.80 16.62 -8.05
C GLY A 257 10.39 16.15 -8.45
N HIS A 258 9.57 15.66 -7.52
CA HIS A 258 8.27 15.10 -7.83
C HIS A 258 7.17 16.17 -7.88
N PRO A 259 6.28 16.19 -8.90
CA PRO A 259 5.25 17.22 -9.04
C PRO A 259 4.33 17.38 -7.83
N THR A 260 3.99 16.29 -7.15
CA THR A 260 3.12 16.33 -5.95
C THR A 260 3.75 17.10 -4.79
N ALA A 261 5.08 17.24 -4.77
CA ALA A 261 5.83 17.82 -3.66
C ALA A 261 6.23 19.29 -3.88
N ALA A 262 5.79 19.90 -5.00
CA ALA A 262 6.27 21.22 -5.43
C ALA A 262 6.09 22.33 -4.38
N GLU A 263 5.01 22.28 -3.59
CA GLU A 263 4.69 23.28 -2.57
C GLU A 263 4.93 22.80 -1.13
N VAL A 264 5.54 21.62 -0.95
CA VAL A 264 5.73 21.01 0.37
C VAL A 264 6.98 21.58 1.03
N SER A 265 6.85 22.14 2.23
CA SER A 265 7.97 22.63 3.03
C SER A 265 8.82 21.50 3.63
N ASP A 266 10.03 21.83 4.08
CA ASP A 266 10.89 20.88 4.80
C ASP A 266 10.24 20.36 6.09
N GLU A 267 9.54 21.25 6.81
CA GLU A 267 8.88 20.92 8.09
C GLU A 267 7.68 19.97 7.91
N GLU A 268 6.93 20.10 6.81
CA GLU A 268 5.82 19.20 6.49
C GLU A 268 6.31 17.79 6.17
N LEU A 269 7.37 17.68 5.35
CA LEU A 269 8.00 16.40 5.05
C LEU A 269 8.52 15.74 6.35
N ASP A 270 9.20 16.49 7.20
CA ASP A 270 9.71 15.98 8.47
C ASP A 270 8.59 15.56 9.44
N THR A 271 7.47 16.28 9.43
CA THR A 271 6.27 15.93 10.20
C THR A 271 5.72 14.58 9.76
N VAL A 272 5.61 14.34 8.45
CA VAL A 272 5.14 13.05 7.91
C VAL A 272 6.14 11.93 8.18
N LEU A 273 7.45 12.16 8.01
CA LEU A 273 8.48 11.16 8.32
C LEU A 273 8.49 10.80 9.81
N ALA A 274 8.33 11.78 10.71
CA ALA A 274 8.20 11.54 12.14
C ALA A 274 6.97 10.67 12.41
N ALA A 275 5.78 11.09 11.94
CA ALA A 275 4.54 10.35 12.13
C ALA A 275 4.59 8.91 11.58
N MET A 276 5.12 8.73 10.37
CA MET A 276 5.28 7.41 9.75
C MET A 276 6.27 6.54 10.53
N SER A 277 7.42 7.09 10.93
CA SER A 277 8.41 6.34 11.72
C SER A 277 7.81 5.84 13.04
N GLY A 278 7.05 6.68 13.74
CA GLY A 278 6.37 6.33 14.98
C GLY A 278 5.32 5.25 14.77
N ALA A 279 4.41 5.44 13.81
CA ALA A 279 3.33 4.50 13.53
C ALA A 279 3.86 3.11 13.09
N LEU A 280 4.88 3.09 12.23
CA LEU A 280 5.47 1.87 11.70
C LEU A 280 6.32 1.12 12.74
N LEU A 281 7.15 1.82 13.52
CA LEU A 281 7.97 1.21 14.59
C LEU A 281 7.13 0.75 15.79
N ARG A 282 6.04 1.45 16.11
CA ARG A 282 5.08 1.00 17.13
C ARG A 282 4.44 -0.33 16.71
N GLY A 283 4.20 -0.49 15.41
CA GLY A 283 3.54 -1.65 14.84
C GLY A 283 2.04 -1.69 15.16
N TRP A 284 1.42 -2.84 14.89
CA TRP A 284 0.06 -3.14 15.30
C TRP A 284 0.07 -4.22 16.38
N ARG A 285 0.31 -3.78 17.63
CA ARG A 285 0.56 -4.67 18.80
C ARG A 285 -0.64 -5.54 19.18
N ASP A 286 -1.84 -4.99 19.12
CA ASP A 286 -3.04 -5.67 19.64
C ASP A 286 -3.87 -6.37 18.54
N ARG A 287 -3.23 -6.76 17.42
CA ARG A 287 -3.94 -7.42 16.32
C ARG A 287 -4.12 -8.92 16.57
N PRO A 288 -5.23 -9.53 16.12
CA PRO A 288 -5.34 -10.98 16.06
C PRO A 288 -4.22 -11.57 15.19
N ALA A 289 -3.52 -12.60 15.68
CA ALA A 289 -2.38 -13.20 14.97
C ALA A 289 -2.77 -13.79 13.59
N SER A 290 -4.02 -14.24 13.44
CA SER A 290 -4.56 -14.77 12.19
C SER A 290 -4.97 -13.70 11.18
N LEU A 291 -4.84 -12.41 11.51
CA LEU A 291 -5.38 -11.34 10.66
C LEU A 291 -4.48 -11.05 9.46
N LEU A 292 -3.16 -11.12 9.60
CA LEU A 292 -2.22 -10.70 8.58
C LEU A 292 -1.10 -11.72 8.42
N SER A 293 -0.38 -11.61 7.30
CA SER A 293 0.88 -12.32 7.11
C SER A 293 1.84 -12.07 8.29
N PRO A 294 2.58 -13.09 8.75
CA PRO A 294 3.66 -12.92 9.72
C PRO A 294 4.73 -11.90 9.29
N ALA A 295 4.91 -11.70 7.98
CA ALA A 295 5.90 -10.78 7.43
C ALA A 295 5.56 -9.30 7.65
N ILE A 296 4.34 -8.96 8.12
CA ILE A 296 3.94 -7.57 8.30
C ILE A 296 4.76 -6.85 9.37
N ASP A 297 5.16 -7.54 10.46
CA ASP A 297 5.94 -6.88 11.52
C ASP A 297 7.33 -6.52 11.03
N ASP A 298 7.97 -7.42 10.29
CA ASP A 298 9.27 -7.17 9.67
C ASP A 298 9.17 -6.03 8.64
N HIS A 299 8.11 -6.02 7.82
CA HIS A 299 7.87 -4.95 6.87
C HIS A 299 7.65 -3.60 7.57
N MET A 300 6.76 -3.53 8.56
CA MET A 300 6.50 -2.30 9.31
C MET A 300 7.76 -1.80 10.01
N ARG A 301 8.51 -2.68 10.67
CA ARG A 301 9.77 -2.32 11.32
C ARG A 301 10.78 -1.79 10.30
N TRP A 302 10.97 -2.48 9.18
CA TRP A 302 11.92 -2.08 8.14
C TRP A 302 11.56 -0.71 7.53
N SER A 303 10.30 -0.50 7.17
CA SER A 303 9.80 0.78 6.64
C SER A 303 9.89 1.90 7.69
N GLY A 304 9.61 1.60 8.96
CA GLY A 304 9.74 2.56 10.07
C GLY A 304 11.18 2.98 10.33
N LEU A 305 12.14 2.05 10.20
CA LEU A 305 13.57 2.36 10.27
C LEU A 305 14.02 3.23 9.08
N ALA A 306 13.50 2.97 7.88
CA ALA A 306 13.77 3.80 6.70
C ALA A 306 13.26 5.23 6.89
N ALA A 307 12.03 5.41 7.37
CA ALA A 307 11.47 6.72 7.68
C ALA A 307 12.30 7.46 8.75
N ALA A 308 12.70 6.75 9.81
CA ALA A 308 13.51 7.30 10.89
C ALA A 308 14.91 7.76 10.42
N ASP A 309 15.59 6.96 9.59
CA ASP A 309 16.90 7.31 9.03
C ASP A 309 16.80 8.48 8.04
N TRP A 310 15.75 8.53 7.21
CA TRP A 310 15.53 9.67 6.31
C TRP A 310 15.32 10.96 7.09
N LEU A 311 14.45 10.95 8.11
CA LEU A 311 14.24 12.10 9.00
C LEU A 311 15.54 12.53 9.69
N ALA A 312 16.28 11.58 10.26
CA ALA A 312 17.52 11.88 10.97
C ALA A 312 18.56 12.55 10.06
N ARG A 313 18.71 12.10 8.81
CA ARG A 313 19.62 12.73 7.84
C ARG A 313 19.22 14.17 7.54
N ARG A 314 17.93 14.43 7.32
CA ARG A 314 17.41 15.77 7.02
C ARG A 314 17.61 16.74 8.19
N ARG A 315 17.47 16.23 9.42
CA ARG A 315 17.64 17.01 10.66
C ARG A 315 19.08 17.09 11.18
N GLY A 316 20.02 16.34 10.59
CA GLY A 316 21.41 16.27 11.07
C GLY A 316 21.57 15.58 12.42
N TRP A 317 20.75 14.55 12.68
CA TRP A 317 20.65 13.84 13.95
C TRP A 317 21.57 12.63 14.10
#